data_AF-A0A920PLK1-F1
#
_entry.id   AF-A0A920PLK1-F1
#
_cell.length_a   1.000
_cell.length_b   1.000
_cell.length_c   1.000
_cell.angle_alpha   90.00
_cell.angle_beta   90.00
_cell.angle_gamma   90.00
#
_symmetry.space_group_name_H-M   'P 1'
#
loop_
_entity.id
_entity.type
_entity.pdbx_description
1 polymer ?
#
loop_
_entity_poly.entity_id
_entity_poly.type
_entity_poly.pdbx_seq_one_letter_code
_entity_poly.pdbx_strand_id
1 'polypeptide(L)'
;MSLTAGVFGVRGIFVIPARPFELNVTAATGLFTEADKEALGRHFHARHQQTYGHRNTAEPVHLVTLRLSAIGELPRLQITHRTDASDTGEKSRRPVWFAGTGITDCRVYDRAGLAEGTRLVGPAVVESLDSTLVIPPGWVVDNDQMVLSPWSDQNMNDSYDQAATTVTDPVTFEVVKNTLYKAAEEMKIVLAKTAYSPILKVAGDYSCGIFDTDGNMVAQGPDLPIHLGSMPDAVAAVIGKFKDSAVEGDVYIHNDPYFGGSHLPESMSSPGLLRWDVSWLDCVRAHWPDIGSATPGSYGAVTEI
;
A
#
# COMPACT_ATOMS: atom_id res chain seq x y z
N MET A 1 -38.33 -10.17 20.96
CA MET A 1 -36.98 -10.30 20.39
C MET A 1 -36.00 -10.18 21.55
N SER A 2 -35.51 -11.31 22.07
CA SER A 2 -34.63 -11.35 23.24
C SER A 2 -33.21 -11.05 22.77
N LEU A 3 -32.67 -9.89 23.11
CA LEU A 3 -31.26 -9.56 22.90
C LEU A 3 -30.46 -10.26 23.99
N THR A 4 -29.86 -11.41 23.67
CA THR A 4 -28.84 -12.04 24.52
C THR A 4 -27.64 -11.09 24.60
N ALA A 5 -27.21 -10.77 25.81
CA ALA A 5 -26.13 -9.81 26.07
C ALA A 5 -24.81 -10.30 25.45
N GLY A 6 -24.45 -9.74 24.30
CA GLY A 6 -23.16 -9.95 23.64
C GLY A 6 -22.05 -9.18 24.36
N VAL A 7 -20.86 -9.76 24.35
CA VAL A 7 -19.63 -9.28 25.01
C VAL A 7 -19.40 -7.77 24.78
N PHE A 8 -19.35 -7.00 25.88
CA PHE A 8 -19.02 -5.58 25.85
C PHE A 8 -17.50 -5.39 25.70
N GLY A 9 -17.04 -5.22 24.46
CA GLY A 9 -15.65 -4.94 24.14
C GLY A 9 -15.35 -3.44 24.12
N VAL A 10 -14.74 -2.87 25.17
CA VAL A 10 -14.23 -1.49 25.11
C VAL A 10 -13.08 -1.44 24.10
N ARG A 11 -13.27 -0.75 22.96
CA ARG A 11 -12.21 -0.53 21.97
C ARG A 11 -12.02 0.96 21.73
N GLY A 12 -10.89 1.46 22.24
CA GLY A 12 -10.32 2.74 21.83
C GLY A 12 -10.23 3.73 22.97
N ILE A 13 -9.03 3.88 23.49
CA ILE A 13 -8.60 4.99 24.33
C ILE A 13 -7.54 5.76 23.54
N PHE A 14 -7.74 7.07 23.45
CA PHE A 14 -6.81 8.00 22.81
C PHE A 14 -5.92 8.61 23.86
N VAL A 15 -4.61 8.48 23.68
CA VAL A 15 -3.61 9.08 24.56
C VAL A 15 -2.77 10.09 23.79
N ILE A 16 -2.61 11.29 24.35
CA ILE A 16 -1.80 12.41 23.86
C ILE A 16 -0.60 12.61 24.80
N PRO A 17 0.67 12.54 24.35
CA PRO A 17 1.76 13.32 24.95
C PRO A 17 1.67 14.75 24.45
N ALA A 18 2.38 15.73 25.00
CA ALA A 18 2.26 17.17 24.68
C ALA A 18 2.62 17.60 23.21
N ARG A 19 2.54 16.69 22.24
CA ARG A 19 2.89 16.79 20.81
C ARG A 19 1.85 16.02 19.96
N PRO A 20 1.77 16.19 18.63
CA PRO A 20 0.59 15.81 17.83
C PRO A 20 0.50 14.30 17.51
N PHE A 21 0.62 13.42 18.51
CA PHE A 21 0.55 11.96 18.34
C PHE A 21 -0.69 11.42 19.06
N GLU A 22 -1.67 10.96 18.29
CA GLU A 22 -2.85 10.26 18.78
C GLU A 22 -2.80 8.79 18.37
N LEU A 23 -2.97 7.88 19.32
CA LEU A 23 -3.03 6.44 19.05
C LEU A 23 -4.21 5.80 19.76
N ASN A 24 -4.86 4.89 19.04
CA ASN A 24 -5.89 4.02 19.59
C ASN A 24 -5.26 2.87 20.38
N VAL A 25 -5.58 2.77 21.66
CA VAL A 25 -5.25 1.60 22.49
C VAL A 25 -6.51 0.90 23.00
N THR A 26 -6.47 -0.43 23.09
CA THR A 26 -7.59 -1.22 23.59
C THR A 26 -7.52 -1.30 25.12
N ALA A 27 -8.67 -1.09 25.78
CA ALA A 27 -8.82 -1.25 27.21
C ALA A 27 -9.34 -2.65 27.54
N ALA A 28 -9.17 -3.08 28.79
CA ALA A 28 -9.83 -4.28 29.28
C ALA A 28 -11.37 -4.11 29.27
N THR A 29 -12.08 -5.22 29.15
CA THR A 29 -13.54 -5.25 29.22
C THR A 29 -13.99 -5.29 30.68
N GLY A 30 -14.87 -4.37 31.09
CA GLY A 30 -15.42 -4.35 32.45
C GLY A 30 -15.46 -2.95 33.07
N LEU A 31 -15.59 -2.90 34.40
CA LEU A 31 -15.47 -1.65 35.16
C LEU A 31 -14.03 -1.15 35.12
N PHE A 32 -13.87 0.14 34.84
CA PHE A 32 -12.56 0.78 34.72
C PHE A 32 -11.90 0.99 36.10
N THR A 33 -10.70 0.46 36.28
CA THR A 33 -9.93 0.53 37.54
C THR A 33 -8.63 1.33 37.38
N GLU A 34 -7.94 1.64 38.50
CA GLU A 34 -6.61 2.25 38.45
C GLU A 34 -5.56 1.35 37.74
N ALA A 35 -5.68 0.03 37.88
CA ALA A 35 -4.82 -0.92 37.18
C ALA A 35 -4.99 -0.84 35.65
N ASP A 36 -6.22 -0.57 35.18
CA ASP A 36 -6.49 -0.36 33.76
C ASP A 36 -5.84 0.92 33.24
N LYS A 37 -5.81 2.00 34.05
CA LYS A 37 -5.12 3.25 33.69
C LYS A 37 -3.63 3.01 33.44
N GLU A 38 -2.95 2.29 34.34
CA GLU A 38 -1.54 1.96 34.17
C GLU A 38 -1.29 1.06 32.95
N ALA A 39 -2.15 0.06 32.74
CA ALA A 39 -2.08 -0.83 31.58
C ALA A 39 -2.23 -0.04 30.26
N LEU A 40 -3.11 0.95 30.22
CA LEU A 40 -3.28 1.83 29.06
C LEU A 40 -2.07 2.68 28.77
N GLY A 41 -1.42 3.24 29.79
CA GLY A 41 -0.15 3.94 29.62
C GLY A 41 0.92 3.02 29.00
N ARG A 42 1.06 1.78 29.50
CA ARG A 42 1.98 0.79 28.93
C ARG A 42 1.62 0.43 27.49
N HIS A 43 0.35 0.16 27.20
CA HIS A 43 -0.13 -0.14 25.84
C HIS A 43 0.12 1.02 24.88
N PHE A 44 -0.07 2.25 25.33
CA PHE A 44 0.23 3.43 24.52
C PHE A 44 1.71 3.49 24.16
N HIS A 45 2.60 3.37 25.13
CA HIS A 45 4.04 3.41 24.86
C HIS A 45 4.50 2.26 23.97
N ALA A 46 3.94 1.07 24.12
CA ALA A 46 4.22 -0.06 23.23
C ALA A 46 3.74 0.22 21.80
N ARG A 47 2.52 0.74 21.64
CA ARG A 47 1.95 1.09 20.34
C ARG A 47 2.69 2.27 19.68
N HIS A 48 3.14 3.23 20.47
CA HIS A 48 3.95 4.36 20.02
C HIS A 48 5.30 3.88 19.48
N GLN A 49 5.99 2.99 20.21
CA GLN A 49 7.22 2.36 19.74
C GLN A 49 6.99 1.58 18.43
N GLN A 50 5.90 0.82 18.34
CA GLN A 50 5.58 0.04 17.14
C GLN A 50 5.24 0.93 15.93
N THR A 51 4.53 2.04 16.15
CA THR A 51 4.01 2.89 15.05
C THR A 51 5.05 3.91 14.59
N TYR A 52 5.86 4.42 15.52
CA TYR A 52 6.74 5.57 15.30
C TYR A 52 8.21 5.27 15.57
N GLY A 53 8.57 4.05 15.97
CA GLY A 53 9.97 3.64 16.18
C GLY A 53 10.61 4.17 17.47
N HIS A 54 9.89 4.95 18.28
CA HIS A 54 10.37 5.46 19.56
C HIS A 54 9.24 5.57 20.59
N ARG A 55 9.58 5.81 21.86
CA ARG A 55 8.63 6.13 22.95
C ARG A 55 9.28 7.05 23.96
N ASN A 56 8.50 7.95 24.57
CA ASN A 56 8.96 8.79 25.68
C ASN A 56 8.13 8.47 26.93
N THR A 57 8.72 7.74 27.89
CA THR A 57 8.06 7.39 29.16
C THR A 57 8.21 8.45 30.24
N ALA A 58 8.99 9.51 29.99
CA ALA A 58 9.17 10.62 30.93
C ALA A 58 8.08 11.69 30.80
N GLU A 59 7.35 11.71 29.68
CA GLU A 59 6.23 12.62 29.47
C GLU A 59 4.90 11.98 29.89
N PRO A 60 3.98 12.77 30.51
CA PRO A 60 2.67 12.28 30.89
C PRO A 60 1.82 11.95 29.66
N VAL A 61 0.94 10.97 29.85
CA VAL A 61 -0.01 10.43 28.89
C VAL A 61 -1.40 11.01 29.20
N HIS A 62 -2.01 11.73 28.26
CA HIS A 62 -3.32 12.39 28.44
C HIS A 62 -4.42 11.61 27.72
N LEU A 63 -5.43 11.15 28.44
CA LEU A 63 -6.60 10.50 27.84
C LEU A 63 -7.56 11.55 27.26
N VAL A 64 -7.80 11.51 25.94
CA VAL A 64 -8.57 12.56 25.24
C VAL A 64 -9.94 12.11 24.80
N THR A 65 -10.10 10.84 24.44
CA THR A 65 -11.40 10.29 24.04
C THR A 65 -11.48 8.84 24.48
N LEU A 66 -12.66 8.46 24.98
CA LEU A 66 -13.01 7.09 25.33
C LEU A 66 -14.14 6.64 24.40
N ARG A 67 -13.90 5.58 23.63
CA ARG A 67 -14.89 5.00 22.72
C ARG A 67 -15.34 3.63 23.23
N LEU A 68 -16.66 3.46 23.30
CA LEU A 68 -17.31 2.18 23.56
C LEU A 68 -17.82 1.60 22.25
N SER A 69 -17.59 0.31 22.01
CA SER A 69 -18.19 -0.43 20.90
C SER A 69 -18.92 -1.64 21.46
N ALA A 70 -20.17 -1.85 21.02
CA ALA A 70 -20.94 -3.03 21.36
C ALA A 70 -21.11 -3.85 20.08
N ILE A 71 -20.78 -5.14 20.15
CA ILE A 71 -20.96 -6.09 19.04
C ILE A 71 -22.09 -7.03 19.45
N GLY A 72 -23.18 -7.03 18.69
CA GLY A 72 -24.25 -8.01 18.82
C GLY A 72 -24.00 -9.20 17.91
N GLU A 73 -24.32 -10.42 18.36
CA GLU A 73 -24.35 -11.58 17.48
C GLU A 73 -25.57 -11.47 16.56
N LEU A 74 -25.32 -11.38 15.26
CA LEU A 74 -26.34 -11.59 14.25
C LEU A 74 -26.30 -13.07 13.81
N PRO A 75 -27.45 -13.68 13.49
CA PRO A 75 -27.45 -14.99 12.85
C PRO A 75 -26.52 -14.94 11.64
N ARG A 76 -25.63 -15.93 11.51
CA ARG A 76 -24.74 -16.04 10.36
C ARG A 76 -25.60 -16.00 9.08
N LEU A 77 -25.33 -15.05 8.20
CA LEU A 77 -26.01 -14.95 6.92
C LEU A 77 -25.77 -16.25 6.17
N GLN A 78 -26.82 -17.06 6.03
CA GLN A 78 -26.78 -18.24 5.16
C GLN A 78 -27.06 -17.76 3.74
N ILE A 79 -25.98 -17.48 3.00
CA ILE A 79 -26.06 -17.21 1.58
C ILE A 79 -26.39 -18.53 0.90
N THR A 80 -27.67 -18.71 0.55
CA THR A 80 -28.11 -19.84 -0.28
C THR A 80 -28.48 -19.26 -1.65
N HIS A 81 -27.77 -19.68 -2.69
CA HIS A 81 -28.09 -19.28 -4.06
C HIS A 81 -28.91 -20.40 -4.72
N ARG A 82 -30.23 -20.33 -4.59
CA ARG A 82 -31.13 -21.28 -5.24
C ARG A 82 -31.34 -20.85 -6.69
N THR A 83 -30.96 -21.69 -7.64
CA THR A 83 -31.33 -21.54 -9.05
C THR A 83 -32.56 -22.38 -9.36
N ASP A 84 -33.45 -21.87 -10.22
CA ASP A 84 -34.59 -22.64 -10.73
C ASP A 84 -34.09 -23.67 -11.73
N ALA A 85 -33.58 -24.80 -11.22
CA ALA A 85 -32.98 -25.87 -12.00
C ALA A 85 -34.03 -26.54 -12.91
N SER A 86 -34.06 -26.14 -14.19
CA SER A 86 -34.80 -26.90 -15.21
C SER A 86 -34.22 -26.83 -16.63
N ASP A 87 -33.20 -26.02 -16.89
CA ASP A 87 -32.60 -25.88 -18.23
C ASP A 87 -31.06 -25.88 -18.17
N THR A 88 -30.41 -26.09 -19.32
CA THR A 88 -28.95 -25.99 -19.51
C THR A 88 -28.39 -24.59 -19.24
N GLY A 89 -29.27 -23.59 -19.06
CA GLY A 89 -28.93 -22.18 -18.91
C GLY A 89 -28.41 -21.53 -20.20
N GLU A 90 -28.27 -22.28 -21.31
CA GLU A 90 -27.76 -21.73 -22.58
C GLU A 90 -28.80 -20.80 -23.22
N LYS A 91 -28.45 -19.51 -23.34
CA LYS A 91 -29.33 -18.44 -23.86
C LYS A 91 -29.01 -18.09 -25.31
N SER A 92 -27.73 -18.07 -25.68
CA SER A 92 -27.30 -17.70 -27.03
C SER A 92 -25.86 -18.15 -27.31
N ARG A 93 -25.37 -17.82 -28.51
CA ARG A 93 -23.96 -17.93 -28.86
C ARG A 93 -23.47 -16.58 -29.39
N ARG A 94 -22.23 -16.21 -29.06
CA ARG A 94 -21.62 -14.97 -29.56
C ARG A 94 -20.13 -15.12 -29.82
N PRO A 95 -19.58 -14.44 -30.85
CA PRO A 95 -18.14 -14.36 -31.05
C PRO A 95 -17.48 -13.56 -29.92
N VAL A 96 -16.48 -14.15 -29.27
CA VAL A 96 -15.65 -13.52 -28.24
C VAL A 96 -14.19 -13.66 -28.64
N TRP A 97 -13.42 -12.57 -28.54
CA TRP A 97 -12.00 -12.61 -28.84
C TRP A 97 -11.20 -13.01 -27.60
N PHE A 98 -10.32 -13.99 -27.74
CA PHE A 98 -9.33 -14.35 -26.73
C PHE A 98 -7.91 -14.21 -27.28
N ALA A 99 -6.98 -13.80 -26.41
CA ALA A 99 -5.56 -13.90 -26.70
C ALA A 99 -5.18 -15.38 -26.94
N GLY A 100 -4.47 -15.68 -28.03
CA GLY A 100 -4.03 -17.03 -28.39
C GLY A 100 -4.95 -17.79 -29.34
N THR A 101 -6.28 -17.66 -29.22
CA THR A 101 -7.24 -18.37 -30.10
C THR A 101 -8.00 -17.45 -31.07
N GLY A 102 -7.95 -16.13 -30.88
CA GLY A 102 -8.64 -15.17 -31.73
C GLY A 102 -10.16 -15.17 -31.47
N ILE A 103 -10.93 -14.83 -32.51
CA ILE A 103 -12.40 -14.81 -32.41
C ILE A 103 -12.92 -16.25 -32.32
N THR A 104 -13.54 -16.58 -31.21
CA THR A 104 -14.10 -17.89 -30.92
C THR A 104 -15.60 -17.79 -30.66
N ASP A 105 -16.38 -18.71 -31.22
CA ASP A 105 -17.83 -18.77 -31.00
C ASP A 105 -18.15 -19.40 -29.63
N CYS A 106 -18.60 -18.56 -28.69
CA CYS A 106 -18.83 -18.94 -27.30
C CYS A 106 -20.31 -19.15 -27.01
N ARG A 107 -20.61 -20.18 -26.21
CA ARG A 107 -21.93 -20.32 -25.57
C ARG A 107 -22.10 -19.24 -24.51
N VAL A 108 -23.28 -18.64 -24.47
CA VAL A 108 -23.68 -17.66 -23.46
C VAL A 108 -24.74 -18.29 -22.58
N TYR A 109 -24.46 -18.37 -21.30
CA TYR A 109 -25.33 -18.93 -20.28
C TYR A 109 -25.97 -17.81 -19.45
N ASP A 110 -27.25 -17.94 -19.12
CA ASP A 110 -27.90 -17.15 -18.07
C ASP A 110 -27.64 -17.81 -16.71
N ARG A 111 -27.02 -17.07 -15.79
CA ARG A 111 -26.69 -17.57 -14.44
C ARG A 111 -27.92 -18.05 -13.68
N ALA A 112 -29.08 -17.43 -13.90
CA ALA A 112 -30.32 -17.81 -13.23
C ALA A 112 -30.79 -19.22 -13.61
N GLY A 113 -30.45 -19.66 -14.83
CA GLY A 113 -30.83 -20.97 -15.36
C GLY A 113 -29.84 -22.10 -15.05
N LEU A 114 -28.64 -21.79 -14.55
CA LEU A 114 -27.61 -22.81 -14.27
C LEU A 114 -27.86 -23.52 -12.95
N ALA A 115 -28.07 -24.84 -12.98
CA ALA A 115 -28.22 -25.66 -11.77
C ALA A 115 -26.95 -25.68 -10.91
N GLU A 116 -27.10 -25.76 -9.58
CA GLU A 116 -26.01 -25.99 -8.62
C GLU A 116 -25.19 -27.24 -9.02
N GLY A 117 -23.86 -27.18 -8.86
CA GLY A 117 -22.93 -28.23 -9.32
C GLY A 117 -22.72 -28.32 -10.83
N THR A 118 -23.32 -27.44 -11.65
CA THR A 118 -23.07 -27.43 -13.10
C THR A 118 -21.61 -27.05 -13.38
N ARG A 119 -20.90 -27.93 -14.08
CA ARG A 119 -19.54 -27.67 -14.55
C ARG A 119 -19.55 -27.09 -15.96
N LEU A 120 -19.04 -25.88 -16.12
CA LEU A 120 -18.93 -25.19 -17.41
C LEU A 120 -17.48 -25.20 -17.89
N VAL A 121 -17.25 -25.68 -19.11
CA VAL A 121 -15.93 -25.68 -19.76
C VAL A 121 -15.87 -24.52 -20.75
N GLY A 122 -14.82 -23.70 -20.65
CA GLY A 122 -14.58 -22.63 -21.61
C GLY A 122 -14.14 -23.18 -22.98
N PRO A 123 -14.34 -22.43 -24.08
CA PRO A 123 -14.73 -21.02 -24.09
C PRO A 123 -16.24 -20.77 -23.92
N ALA A 124 -16.60 -19.97 -22.92
CA ALA A 124 -18.00 -19.67 -22.59
C ALA A 124 -18.15 -18.31 -21.89
N VAL A 125 -19.37 -17.78 -21.86
CA VAL A 125 -19.76 -16.58 -21.11
C VAL A 125 -20.93 -16.93 -20.22
N VAL A 126 -20.92 -16.48 -18.97
CA VAL A 126 -22.07 -16.53 -18.06
C VAL A 126 -22.52 -15.10 -17.75
N GLU A 127 -23.75 -14.76 -18.10
CA GLU A 127 -24.37 -13.47 -17.83
C GLU A 127 -25.28 -13.58 -16.59
N SER A 128 -25.18 -12.60 -15.71
CA SER A 128 -26.11 -12.35 -14.60
C SER A 128 -26.72 -10.95 -14.77
N LEU A 129 -27.74 -10.63 -13.98
CA LEU A 129 -28.30 -9.27 -13.93
C LEU A 129 -27.25 -8.21 -13.56
N ASP A 130 -26.27 -8.56 -12.74
CA ASP A 130 -25.29 -7.68 -12.11
C ASP A 130 -23.82 -7.99 -12.47
N SER A 131 -23.58 -8.99 -13.32
CA SER A 131 -22.24 -9.53 -13.57
C SER A 131 -22.14 -10.22 -14.93
N THR A 132 -20.93 -10.30 -15.48
CA THR A 132 -20.63 -11.17 -16.63
C THR A 132 -19.31 -11.88 -16.37
N LEU A 133 -19.34 -13.21 -16.34
CA LEU A 133 -18.16 -14.05 -16.19
C LEU A 133 -17.74 -14.59 -17.56
N VAL A 134 -16.47 -14.41 -17.92
CA VAL A 134 -15.90 -15.02 -19.12
C VAL A 134 -15.05 -16.22 -18.70
N ILE A 135 -15.30 -17.38 -19.32
CA ILE A 135 -14.56 -18.63 -19.10
C ILE A 135 -13.65 -18.83 -20.31
N PRO A 136 -12.33 -18.61 -20.21
CA PRO A 136 -11.42 -18.76 -21.34
C PRO A 136 -11.29 -20.22 -21.82
N PRO A 137 -10.81 -20.46 -23.06
CA PRO A 137 -10.44 -21.80 -23.50
C PRO A 137 -9.51 -22.50 -22.51
N GLY A 138 -9.79 -23.76 -22.18
CA GLY A 138 -8.99 -24.53 -21.24
C GLY A 138 -9.22 -24.19 -19.76
N TRP A 139 -10.28 -23.45 -19.43
CA TRP A 139 -10.70 -23.19 -18.05
C TRP A 139 -12.04 -23.86 -17.76
N VAL A 140 -12.27 -24.13 -16.48
CA VAL A 140 -13.50 -24.71 -15.95
C VAL A 140 -14.06 -23.86 -14.84
N VAL A 141 -15.38 -23.76 -14.78
CA VAL A 141 -16.13 -23.17 -13.68
C VAL A 141 -17.01 -24.22 -13.04
N ASP A 142 -16.99 -24.25 -11.71
CA ASP A 142 -17.95 -24.99 -10.91
C ASP A 142 -19.00 -24.02 -10.35
N ASN A 143 -20.29 -24.27 -10.65
CA ASN A 143 -21.40 -23.39 -10.31
C ASN A 143 -21.79 -23.41 -8.81
N ASP A 144 -21.06 -24.15 -7.95
CA ASP A 144 -21.22 -24.10 -6.49
C ASP A 144 -20.72 -22.78 -5.90
N GLN A 145 -19.54 -22.32 -6.34
CA GLN A 145 -18.93 -21.06 -5.89
C GLN A 145 -18.46 -20.16 -7.03
N MET A 146 -18.73 -20.53 -8.28
CA MET A 146 -18.24 -19.84 -9.49
C MET A 146 -16.71 -19.70 -9.48
N VAL A 147 -16.01 -20.76 -9.02
CA VAL A 147 -14.55 -20.79 -8.96
C VAL A 147 -14.02 -21.18 -10.34
N LEU A 148 -13.25 -20.28 -10.94
CA LEU A 148 -12.47 -20.51 -12.15
C LEU A 148 -11.21 -21.31 -11.80
N SER A 149 -11.01 -22.44 -12.47
CA SER A 149 -9.77 -23.21 -12.39
C SER A 149 -9.30 -23.65 -13.78
N PRO A 150 -7.98 -23.80 -14.01
CA PRO A 150 -7.48 -24.41 -15.23
C PRO A 150 -8.06 -25.82 -15.39
N TRP A 151 -8.51 -26.16 -16.60
CA TRP A 151 -9.00 -27.49 -16.91
C TRP A 151 -7.81 -28.45 -17.00
N SER A 152 -7.62 -29.26 -15.96
CA SER A 152 -6.50 -30.20 -15.86
C SER A 152 -6.76 -31.50 -16.62
N ASP A 153 -6.72 -31.45 -17.95
CA ASP A 153 -6.21 -32.60 -18.70
C ASP A 153 -4.69 -32.43 -18.79
N GLN A 154 -3.94 -33.38 -18.25
CA GLN A 154 -2.47 -33.37 -18.09
C GLN A 154 -1.66 -33.32 -19.41
N ASN A 155 -2.26 -32.93 -20.53
CA ASN A 155 -1.67 -32.98 -21.87
C ASN A 155 -1.81 -31.69 -22.69
N MET A 156 -2.23 -30.55 -22.11
CA MET A 156 -1.95 -29.25 -22.75
C MET A 156 -0.57 -28.77 -22.32
N ASN A 157 0.44 -29.21 -23.08
CA ASN A 157 1.77 -28.61 -23.07
C ASN A 157 1.65 -27.08 -23.12
N ASP A 158 2.25 -26.44 -22.13
CA ASP A 158 2.88 -25.12 -22.00
C ASP A 158 3.17 -24.34 -23.31
N SER A 159 2.19 -24.17 -24.20
CA SER A 159 2.33 -23.37 -25.42
C SER A 159 1.99 -21.90 -25.20
N TYR A 160 1.65 -21.49 -23.97
CA TYR A 160 1.52 -20.08 -23.61
C TYR A 160 2.84 -19.45 -23.14
N ASP A 161 3.87 -20.25 -22.87
CA ASP A 161 5.06 -19.78 -22.13
C ASP A 161 6.34 -19.62 -22.98
N GLN A 162 6.26 -19.78 -24.31
CA GLN A 162 7.44 -19.74 -25.19
C GLN A 162 7.39 -18.71 -26.32
N ALA A 163 6.80 -17.53 -26.05
CA ALA A 163 7.07 -16.33 -26.84
C ALA A 163 7.82 -15.29 -26.00
N ALA A 164 8.93 -15.70 -25.39
CA ALA A 164 9.91 -14.75 -24.88
C ALA A 164 10.69 -14.17 -26.06
N THR A 165 10.40 -12.93 -26.43
CA THR A 165 11.41 -11.93 -26.80
C THR A 165 10.81 -10.52 -26.74
N THR A 166 11.34 -9.70 -25.82
CA THR A 166 11.25 -8.22 -25.78
C THR A 166 9.90 -7.53 -25.55
N VAL A 167 8.90 -8.22 -25.00
CA VAL A 167 7.75 -7.53 -24.37
C VAL A 167 7.70 -8.01 -22.94
N THR A 168 7.99 -7.11 -21.99
CA THR A 168 7.83 -7.36 -20.56
C THR A 168 6.44 -7.94 -20.35
N ASP A 169 6.33 -9.14 -19.76
CA ASP A 169 5.04 -9.74 -19.42
C ASP A 169 4.15 -8.65 -18.77
N PRO A 170 3.01 -8.27 -19.37
CA PRO A 170 2.21 -7.16 -18.89
C PRO A 170 1.77 -7.34 -17.44
N VAL A 171 1.58 -8.58 -17.00
CA VAL A 171 1.25 -8.89 -15.60
C VAL A 171 2.44 -8.56 -14.71
N THR A 172 3.63 -9.08 -15.02
CA THR A 172 4.87 -8.78 -14.30
C THR A 172 5.17 -7.28 -14.29
N PHE A 173 5.02 -6.58 -15.42
CA PHE A 173 5.23 -5.13 -15.48
C PHE A 173 4.28 -4.38 -14.55
N GLU A 174 2.99 -4.68 -14.58
CA GLU A 174 2.01 -4.03 -13.70
C GLU A 174 2.27 -4.37 -12.22
N VAL A 175 2.65 -5.61 -11.90
CA VAL A 175 3.01 -5.99 -10.53
C VAL A 175 4.21 -5.18 -10.04
N VAL A 176 5.32 -5.17 -10.80
CA VAL A 176 6.55 -4.45 -10.42
C VAL A 176 6.31 -2.95 -10.32
N LYS A 177 5.63 -2.36 -11.31
CA LYS A 177 5.30 -0.92 -11.34
C LYS A 177 4.51 -0.53 -10.09
N ASN A 178 3.42 -1.25 -9.79
CA ASN A 178 2.59 -0.92 -8.64
C ASN A 178 3.30 -1.17 -7.31
N THR A 179 4.15 -2.20 -7.22
CA THR A 179 4.99 -2.43 -6.03
C THR A 179 5.94 -1.26 -5.78
N LEU A 180 6.65 -0.76 -6.80
CA LEU A 180 7.57 0.37 -6.63
C LEU A 180 6.85 1.68 -6.27
N TYR A 181 5.70 1.96 -6.89
CA TYR A 181 4.87 3.11 -6.49
C TYR A 181 4.39 3.00 -5.05
N LYS A 182 3.97 1.80 -4.62
CA LYS A 182 3.55 1.58 -3.23
C LYS A 182 4.70 1.69 -2.25
N ALA A 183 5.89 1.22 -2.60
CA ALA A 183 7.09 1.41 -1.79
C ALA A 183 7.40 2.91 -1.59
N ALA A 184 7.38 3.71 -2.66
CA ALA A 184 7.59 5.16 -2.56
C ALA A 184 6.51 5.86 -1.71
N GLU A 185 5.24 5.46 -1.85
CA GLU A 185 4.14 5.95 -1.00
C GLU A 185 4.30 5.55 0.47
N GLU A 186 4.75 4.32 0.75
CA GLU A 186 5.00 3.85 2.11
C GLU A 186 6.19 4.57 2.75
N MET A 187 7.26 4.86 2.01
CA MET A 187 8.39 5.70 2.49
C MET A 187 7.87 7.04 3.03
N LYS A 188 6.96 7.69 2.28
CA LYS A 188 6.32 8.95 2.67
C LYS A 188 5.55 8.77 3.98
N ILE A 189 4.70 7.74 4.07
CA ILE A 189 3.88 7.47 5.25
C ILE A 189 4.74 7.22 6.48
N VAL A 190 5.82 6.45 6.34
CA VAL A 190 6.76 6.17 7.43
C VAL A 190 7.41 7.46 7.89
N LEU A 191 7.94 8.27 6.98
CA LEU A 191 8.58 9.54 7.34
C LEU A 191 7.62 10.48 8.08
N ALA A 192 6.38 10.63 7.59
CA ALA A 192 5.35 11.44 8.24
C ALA A 192 5.07 11.00 9.67
N LYS A 193 4.99 9.68 9.87
CA LYS A 193 4.69 9.06 11.16
C LYS A 193 5.85 9.26 12.13
N THR A 194 7.09 9.05 11.70
CA THR A 194 8.27 9.15 12.57
C THR A 194 8.76 10.58 12.77
N ALA A 195 8.31 11.53 11.95
CA ALA A 195 8.72 12.92 12.06
C ALA A 195 8.16 13.60 13.32
N TYR A 196 9.07 14.25 14.06
CA TYR A 196 8.71 15.17 15.13
C TYR A 196 8.29 16.56 14.62
N SER A 197 8.78 16.95 13.44
CA SER A 197 8.53 18.27 12.86
C SER A 197 7.10 18.37 12.33
N PRO A 198 6.31 19.39 12.73
CA PRO A 198 4.98 19.60 12.17
C PRO A 198 5.02 19.98 10.69
N ILE A 199 6.14 20.56 10.20
CA ILE A 199 6.36 20.85 8.78
C ILE A 199 6.31 19.56 7.95
N LEU A 200 6.94 18.49 8.46
CA LEU A 200 6.86 17.19 7.82
C LEU A 200 5.51 16.53 8.14
N LYS A 201 5.22 16.29 9.41
CA LYS A 201 4.08 15.46 9.82
C LYS A 201 2.70 16.00 9.40
N VAL A 202 2.51 17.32 9.44
CA VAL A 202 1.20 17.95 9.20
C VAL A 202 1.19 18.68 7.87
N ALA A 203 2.21 19.50 7.58
CA ALA A 203 2.22 20.30 6.35
C ALA A 203 2.63 19.49 5.10
N GLY A 204 3.28 18.34 5.27
CA GLY A 204 3.59 17.47 4.13
C GLY A 204 4.84 17.89 3.34
N ASP A 205 5.74 18.69 3.91
CA ASP A 205 6.88 19.28 3.18
C ASP A 205 8.08 18.32 3.08
N TYR A 206 7.86 17.21 2.37
CA TYR A 206 8.84 16.19 2.05
C TYR A 206 8.39 15.37 0.85
N SER A 207 9.35 14.74 0.19
CA SER A 207 9.12 13.88 -0.97
C SER A 207 10.03 12.66 -0.92
N CYS A 208 9.56 11.56 -1.49
CA CYS A 208 10.26 10.29 -1.54
C CYS A 208 10.33 9.78 -2.98
N GLY A 209 11.50 9.32 -3.39
CA GLY A 209 11.72 8.74 -4.72
C GLY A 209 12.65 7.54 -4.68
N ILE A 210 12.41 6.61 -5.60
CA ILE A 210 13.24 5.44 -5.87
C ILE A 210 13.91 5.66 -7.22
N PHE A 211 15.22 5.45 -7.28
CA PHE A 211 16.07 5.74 -8.43
C PHE A 211 16.83 4.50 -8.87
N ASP A 212 17.12 4.39 -10.16
CA ASP A 212 18.04 3.37 -10.66
C ASP A 212 19.51 3.74 -10.36
N THR A 213 20.44 2.84 -10.66
CA THR A 213 21.88 3.05 -10.45
C THR A 213 22.50 4.17 -11.29
N ASP A 214 21.80 4.66 -12.30
CA ASP A 214 22.21 5.77 -13.14
C ASP A 214 21.63 7.11 -12.66
N GLY A 215 20.80 7.09 -11.62
CA GLY A 215 20.19 8.28 -11.02
C GLY A 215 18.89 8.71 -11.69
N ASN A 216 18.28 7.86 -12.53
CA ASN A 216 16.95 8.14 -13.07
C ASN A 216 15.88 7.75 -12.06
N MET A 217 14.88 8.62 -11.89
CA MET A 217 13.75 8.33 -11.01
C MET A 217 12.86 7.25 -11.63
N VAL A 218 12.67 6.15 -10.91
CA VAL A 218 11.86 4.99 -11.34
C VAL A 218 10.46 5.04 -10.73
N ALA A 219 10.34 5.49 -9.48
CA ALA A 219 9.07 5.65 -8.79
C ALA A 219 9.11 6.82 -7.79
N GLN A 220 7.94 7.41 -7.54
CA GLN A 220 7.77 8.53 -6.62
C GLN A 220 6.40 8.48 -5.95
N GLY A 221 6.27 9.11 -4.78
CA GLY A 221 4.99 9.34 -4.14
C GLY A 221 4.21 10.51 -4.77
N PRO A 222 2.94 10.73 -4.36
CA PRO A 222 2.19 11.95 -4.66
C PRO A 222 2.78 13.13 -3.87
N ASP A 223 3.84 13.71 -4.42
CA ASP A 223 4.79 14.56 -3.72
C ASP A 223 4.90 15.97 -4.31
N LEU A 224 5.75 16.81 -3.73
CA LEU A 224 5.87 18.21 -4.11
C LEU A 224 6.61 18.34 -5.45
N PRO A 225 6.01 18.95 -6.49
CA PRO A 225 6.64 19.03 -7.82
C PRO A 225 8.02 19.69 -7.82
N ILE A 226 8.26 20.67 -6.94
CA ILE A 226 9.56 21.33 -6.79
C ILE A 226 10.64 20.40 -6.25
N HIS A 227 10.26 19.47 -5.35
CA HIS A 227 11.16 18.43 -4.88
C HIS A 227 11.45 17.49 -6.04
N LEU A 228 10.41 16.88 -6.61
CA LEU A 228 10.50 15.85 -7.64
C LEU A 228 11.29 16.29 -8.88
N GLY A 229 11.19 17.56 -9.26
CA GLY A 229 11.96 18.12 -10.37
C GLY A 229 13.46 18.26 -10.09
N SER A 230 13.88 18.41 -8.83
CA SER A 230 15.26 18.65 -8.43
C SER A 230 15.94 17.47 -7.72
N MET A 231 15.17 16.44 -7.32
CA MET A 231 15.75 15.22 -6.73
C MET A 231 16.72 14.48 -7.68
N PRO A 232 16.45 14.36 -9.01
CA PRO A 232 17.37 13.69 -9.92
C PRO A 232 18.77 14.31 -9.93
N ASP A 233 18.86 15.65 -9.95
CA ASP A 233 20.15 16.35 -9.90
C ASP A 233 20.89 16.09 -8.58
N ALA A 234 20.15 16.05 -7.47
CA ALA A 234 20.71 15.76 -6.15
C ALA A 234 21.23 14.32 -6.02
N VAL A 235 20.54 13.34 -6.62
CA VAL A 235 20.98 11.94 -6.67
C VAL A 235 22.18 11.80 -7.61
N ALA A 236 22.13 12.44 -8.78
CA ALA A 236 23.23 12.43 -9.74
C ALA A 236 24.53 13.01 -9.14
N ALA A 237 24.44 14.05 -8.30
CA ALA A 237 25.59 14.61 -7.59
C ALA A 237 26.22 13.62 -6.60
N VAL A 238 25.40 12.85 -5.87
CA VAL A 238 25.88 11.80 -4.95
C VAL A 238 26.55 10.68 -5.75
N ILE A 239 25.89 10.18 -6.80
CA ILE A 239 26.45 9.13 -7.67
C ILE A 239 27.77 9.61 -8.27
N GLY A 240 27.81 10.79 -8.89
CA GLY A 240 29.01 11.31 -9.54
C GLY A 240 30.20 11.49 -8.59
N LYS A 241 29.95 11.73 -7.30
CA LYS A 241 31.00 11.93 -6.30
C LYS A 241 31.43 10.63 -5.60
N PHE A 242 30.52 9.69 -5.39
CA PHE A 242 30.75 8.57 -4.48
C PHE A 242 30.60 7.18 -5.11
N LYS A 243 30.17 7.05 -6.37
CA LYS A 243 29.91 5.75 -7.03
C LYS A 243 31.07 4.74 -6.89
N ASP A 244 32.31 5.20 -6.99
CA ASP A 244 33.50 4.33 -6.94
C ASP A 244 33.91 3.93 -5.51
N SER A 245 33.38 4.62 -4.50
CA SER A 245 33.71 4.41 -3.08
C SER A 245 32.51 3.96 -2.23
N ALA A 246 31.33 3.85 -2.84
CA ALA A 246 30.09 3.52 -2.14
C ALA A 246 30.11 2.10 -1.59
N VAL A 247 29.68 1.95 -0.33
CA VAL A 247 29.55 0.66 0.35
C VAL A 247 28.11 0.45 0.80
N GLU A 248 27.71 -0.81 0.91
CA GLU A 248 26.38 -1.16 1.39
C GLU A 248 26.10 -0.61 2.79
N GLY A 249 24.99 0.13 2.91
CA GLY A 249 24.55 0.79 4.13
C GLY A 249 24.99 2.26 4.28
N ASP A 250 25.75 2.80 3.33
CA ASP A 250 26.18 4.21 3.35
C ASP A 250 25.04 5.21 3.15
N VAL A 251 24.78 6.07 4.14
CA VAL A 251 23.80 7.15 4.02
C VAL A 251 24.47 8.46 3.59
N TYR A 252 24.00 9.04 2.48
CA TYR A 252 24.48 10.33 1.98
C TYR A 252 23.48 11.44 2.27
N ILE A 253 23.98 12.54 2.84
CA ILE A 253 23.17 13.71 3.16
C ILE A 253 23.86 14.92 2.56
N HIS A 254 23.11 15.73 1.82
CA HIS A 254 23.55 17.04 1.37
C HIS A 254 22.36 17.98 1.21
N ASN A 255 22.65 19.28 1.23
CA ASN A 255 21.67 20.33 1.02
C ASN A 255 22.25 21.45 0.14
N ASP A 256 23.24 21.10 -0.69
CA ASP A 256 23.95 22.07 -1.53
C ASP A 256 23.01 22.59 -2.62
N PRO A 257 22.69 23.90 -2.64
CA PRO A 257 21.74 24.47 -3.59
C PRO A 257 22.25 24.40 -5.03
N TYR A 258 23.56 24.23 -5.24
CA TYR A 258 24.14 24.09 -6.58
C TYR A 258 24.00 22.68 -7.16
N PHE A 259 23.61 21.70 -6.34
CA PHE A 259 23.48 20.29 -6.73
C PHE A 259 22.08 19.76 -6.43
N GLY A 260 21.04 20.47 -6.86
CA GLY A 260 19.65 20.02 -6.76
C GLY A 260 18.91 20.45 -5.48
N GLY A 261 19.51 21.27 -4.62
CA GLY A 261 18.80 21.97 -3.55
C GLY A 261 17.98 23.16 -4.08
N SER A 262 16.71 23.29 -3.70
CA SER A 262 15.87 24.43 -4.11
C SER A 262 16.08 25.63 -3.17
N HIS A 263 16.41 25.33 -1.91
CA HIS A 263 16.94 26.23 -0.90
C HIS A 263 17.59 25.38 0.21
N LEU A 264 18.45 25.98 1.03
CA LEU A 264 19.26 25.26 2.02
C LEU A 264 18.47 24.48 3.10
N PRO A 265 17.30 24.94 3.58
CA PRO A 265 16.45 24.18 4.51
C PRO A 265 15.90 22.87 3.94
N GLU A 266 15.82 22.73 2.62
CA GLU A 266 15.53 21.43 2.00
C GLU A 266 16.79 20.58 1.98
N SER A 267 16.94 19.75 3.01
CA SER A 267 18.00 18.76 3.02
C SER A 267 17.56 17.54 2.23
N MET A 268 18.42 17.12 1.30
CA MET A 268 18.32 15.82 0.69
C MET A 268 19.08 14.82 1.54
N SER A 269 18.34 13.91 2.17
CA SER A 269 18.92 12.67 2.66
C SER A 269 18.63 11.59 1.64
N SER A 270 19.64 11.09 0.93
CA SER A 270 19.53 9.77 0.35
C SER A 270 20.02 8.82 1.43
N PRO A 271 19.13 8.21 2.25
CA PRO A 271 19.54 7.01 2.95
C PRO A 271 19.92 6.00 1.88
N GLY A 272 21.21 5.98 1.52
CA GLY A 272 21.78 4.91 0.74
C GLY A 272 21.76 3.67 1.63
N LEU A 273 20.61 3.00 1.68
CA LEU A 273 20.71 1.56 1.72
C LEU A 273 21.14 1.14 0.32
N LEU A 274 22.42 1.36 0.02
CA LEU A 274 23.07 0.84 -1.17
C LEU A 274 23.21 -0.66 -1.01
N ARG A 275 22.09 -1.38 -1.02
CA ARG A 275 22.14 -2.82 -1.20
C ARG A 275 22.66 -3.05 -2.62
N TRP A 276 23.99 -3.15 -2.75
CA TRP A 276 24.65 -3.33 -4.04
C TRP A 276 24.44 -4.76 -4.59
N ASP A 277 23.70 -5.60 -3.86
CA ASP A 277 23.12 -6.83 -4.35
C ASP A 277 21.78 -6.62 -5.09
N VAL A 278 21.16 -5.43 -4.99
CA VAL A 278 19.90 -5.07 -5.66
C VAL A 278 19.84 -3.57 -6.07
N SER A 279 20.41 -3.28 -7.24
CA SER A 279 20.30 -2.18 -8.23
C SER A 279 19.44 -0.88 -8.06
N TRP A 280 19.15 -0.31 -6.88
CA TRP A 280 18.44 0.99 -6.77
C TRP A 280 18.93 1.90 -5.62
N LEU A 281 18.52 3.17 -5.65
CA LEU A 281 18.75 4.17 -4.60
C LEU A 281 17.42 4.75 -4.08
N ASP A 282 17.33 4.89 -2.77
CA ASP A 282 16.20 5.57 -2.12
C ASP A 282 16.59 7.01 -1.74
N CYS A 283 15.67 7.92 -1.97
CA CYS A 283 15.92 9.35 -1.78
C CYS A 283 14.76 9.98 -1.01
N VAL A 284 15.10 10.66 0.08
CA VAL A 284 14.16 11.39 0.94
C VAL A 284 14.58 12.85 0.98
N ARG A 285 13.72 13.71 0.47
CA ARG A 285 13.87 15.15 0.61
C ARG A 285 12.94 15.64 1.70
N ALA A 286 13.44 16.42 2.64
CA ALA A 286 12.62 16.94 3.73
C ALA A 286 13.03 18.35 4.11
N HIS A 287 12.03 19.17 4.43
CA HIS A 287 12.24 20.54 4.86
C HIS A 287 12.58 20.63 6.35
N TRP A 288 13.70 21.27 6.65
CA TRP A 288 14.14 21.56 8.00
C TRP A 288 13.64 22.95 8.42
N PRO A 289 13.05 23.10 9.62
CA PRO A 289 12.51 24.38 10.07
C PRO A 289 13.58 25.47 10.22
N ASP A 290 14.83 25.06 10.43
CA ASP A 290 15.99 25.91 10.66
C ASP A 290 17.27 25.09 10.37
N ILE A 291 18.28 25.74 9.82
CA ILE A 291 19.59 25.16 9.46
C ILE A 291 20.78 25.98 10.00
N GLY A 292 20.52 26.94 10.90
CA GLY A 292 21.54 27.79 11.51
C GLY A 292 21.90 29.05 10.70
N SER A 293 20.95 29.62 9.96
CA SER A 293 21.15 30.89 9.25
C SER A 293 21.31 32.08 10.23
N ALA A 294 21.69 33.25 9.72
CA ALA A 294 21.83 34.49 10.48
C ALA A 294 20.53 34.93 11.18
N THR A 295 19.39 34.50 10.65
CA THR A 295 18.07 34.72 11.27
C THR A 295 17.42 33.38 11.58
N PRO A 296 16.75 33.23 12.74
CA PRO A 296 16.03 32.00 13.06
C PRO A 296 14.91 31.71 12.04
N GLY A 297 14.79 30.43 11.68
CA GLY A 297 13.78 29.91 10.77
C GLY A 297 14.30 29.55 9.38
N SER A 298 13.37 29.08 8.54
CA SER A 298 13.67 28.54 7.21
C SER A 298 13.91 29.63 6.15
N TYR A 299 13.23 30.77 6.29
CA TYR A 299 13.33 31.89 5.35
C TYR A 299 13.92 33.10 6.06
N GLY A 300 15.11 33.50 5.62
CA GLY A 300 15.85 34.65 6.13
C GLY A 300 16.41 35.50 5.00
N ALA A 301 16.40 36.82 5.16
CA ALA A 301 17.09 37.72 4.24
C ALA A 301 18.58 37.72 4.57
N VAL A 302 19.38 37.01 3.78
CA VAL A 302 20.84 36.97 3.86
C VAL A 302 21.44 37.41 2.53
N THR A 303 22.61 38.05 2.59
CA THR A 303 23.30 38.60 1.40
C THR A 303 24.26 37.62 0.74
N GLU A 304 24.55 36.50 1.41
CA GLU A 304 25.48 35.46 0.99
C GLU A 304 25.03 34.09 1.55
N ILE A 305 25.55 33.01 0.96
CA ILE A 305 25.34 31.62 1.40
C ILE A 305 26.25 31.30 2.57
#